data_AF-A0AAJ2G9U0-F1
#
_entry.id   AF-A0AAJ2G9U0-F1
#
_cell.length_a   1.000
_cell.length_b   1.000
_cell.length_c   1.000
_cell.angle_alpha   90.00
_cell.angle_beta   90.00
_cell.angle_gamma   90.00
#
_symmetry.space_group_name_H-M   'P 1'
#
loop_
_entity.id
_entity.type
_entity.pdbx_description
1 polymer ?
#
loop_
_entity_poly.entity_id
_entity_poly.type
_entity_poly.pdbx_seq_one_letter_code
_entity_poly.pdbx_strand_id
1 'polypeptide(L)'
;MKVFYRDGVKSLLLVAALMLLQSCGFLKSKFGKGGKEESGIQNGEITATARKGFKQTTPAGMVVIPSGSFVMGQADEDIASSMNNMNRRVTISSFFMDDTEITNNEYRQFVNALLVDSVSVLGEEEIMAKYYPDTTVWKKDFAYSNGDPFVEYYYQHPGFDTYPVVGVSWIAATYFSKWRTNLLHDFQNKEGQFNSTGFRLPTEAEWEWAARGGRAVAKYPWGNPYTMNAKGCFLANFKPQRGNYDADGYPYTGPANAYNPNDFGLYNMAGNVAEWTSDAYTDNATAIVWDMNPQYNDPNEPRKVVKGGSWKDIAYYLQTGTRTYEFETETRAFIGFRCVMDNVNDRGGARARRR
;
A
#
# COMPACT_ATOMS: atom_id res chain seq x y z
N MET A 1 -64.64 6.34 82.16
CA MET A 1 -63.98 7.51 82.75
C MET A 1 -62.62 7.71 82.10
N LYS A 2 -62.47 8.80 81.32
CA LYS A 2 -61.22 9.48 80.89
C LYS A 2 -60.20 8.70 80.03
N VAL A 3 -59.53 9.23 79.00
CA VAL A 3 -59.43 10.56 78.35
C VAL A 3 -58.50 10.36 77.12
N PHE A 4 -58.91 10.93 75.97
CA PHE A 4 -58.19 11.62 74.88
C PHE A 4 -56.84 11.08 74.32
N TYR A 5 -56.73 10.83 73.01
CA TYR A 5 -56.55 11.77 71.88
C TYR A 5 -55.11 12.28 71.72
N ARG A 6 -54.36 11.67 70.80
CA ARG A 6 -53.41 12.31 69.86
C ARG A 6 -52.58 11.24 69.16
N ASP A 7 -52.82 11.04 67.87
CA ASP A 7 -51.76 10.82 66.86
C ASP A 7 -52.31 10.87 65.42
N GLY A 8 -53.31 11.71 65.18
CA GLY A 8 -53.93 11.93 63.87
C GLY A 8 -53.25 12.99 62.99
N VAL A 9 -51.93 13.20 63.08
CA VAL A 9 -51.25 14.27 62.31
C VAL A 9 -50.09 13.77 61.43
N LYS A 10 -49.66 12.50 61.55
CA LYS A 10 -48.49 12.01 60.77
C LYS A 10 -48.82 11.22 59.50
N SER A 11 -50.07 10.76 59.32
CA SER A 11 -50.48 10.05 58.08
C SER A 11 -51.20 10.91 57.05
N LEU A 12 -51.62 12.14 57.37
CA LEU A 12 -52.29 13.02 56.41
C LEU A 12 -51.33 13.88 55.57
N LEU A 13 -50.08 14.05 56.03
CA LEU A 13 -49.05 14.85 55.35
C LEU A 13 -48.33 14.09 54.22
N LEU A 14 -48.39 12.75 54.21
CA LEU A 14 -47.73 11.92 53.19
C LEU A 14 -48.62 11.66 51.96
N VAL A 15 -49.93 11.82 52.09
CA VAL A 15 -50.89 11.67 50.97
C VAL A 15 -51.11 13.00 50.24
N ALA A 16 -50.91 14.15 50.90
CA ALA A 16 -51.01 15.48 50.28
C ALA A 16 -49.81 15.86 49.39
N ALA A 17 -48.65 15.22 49.58
CA ALA A 17 -47.47 15.46 48.73
C ALA A 17 -47.49 14.68 47.40
N LEU A 18 -48.38 13.68 47.26
CA LEU A 18 -48.48 12.83 46.07
C LEU A 18 -49.58 13.24 45.08
N MET A 19 -50.40 14.25 45.40
CA MET A 19 -51.46 14.77 44.52
C MET A 19 -51.19 16.18 43.96
N LEU A 20 -50.01 16.75 44.16
CA LEU A 20 -49.64 18.09 43.66
C LEU A 20 -48.68 18.10 42.45
N LEU A 21 -48.52 16.98 41.75
CA LEU A 21 -47.71 16.92 40.51
C LEU A 21 -48.50 16.48 39.27
N GLN A 22 -49.82 16.65 39.28
CA GLN A 22 -50.66 16.60 38.07
C GLN A 22 -51.14 18.00 37.66
N SER A 23 -50.21 18.86 37.20
CA SER A 23 -50.55 19.89 36.21
C SER A 23 -49.28 20.44 35.55
N CYS A 24 -49.38 20.65 34.25
CA CYS A 24 -48.39 21.20 33.32
C CYS A 24 -47.32 20.21 32.82
N GLY A 25 -47.52 19.80 31.56
CA GLY A 25 -46.73 18.79 30.89
C GLY A 25 -45.29 19.22 30.62
N PHE A 26 -44.35 18.31 30.87
CA PHE A 26 -42.98 18.45 30.36
C PHE A 26 -42.20 17.12 30.25
N LEU A 27 -42.87 15.94 30.23
CA LEU A 27 -42.16 14.65 30.28
C LEU A 27 -42.70 13.56 29.34
N LYS A 28 -43.21 13.93 28.14
CA LYS A 28 -43.31 13.02 26.99
C LYS A 28 -42.08 13.19 26.09
N SER A 29 -40.93 12.66 26.51
CA SER A 29 -39.74 12.54 25.65
C SER A 29 -38.70 11.55 26.21
N LYS A 30 -39.10 10.35 26.64
CA LYS A 30 -38.12 9.35 27.10
C LYS A 30 -38.37 7.89 26.74
N PHE A 31 -39.23 7.63 25.77
CA PHE A 31 -39.32 6.31 25.13
C PHE A 31 -39.50 6.49 23.62
N GLY A 32 -38.40 6.29 22.89
CA GLY A 32 -38.31 6.48 21.45
C GLY A 32 -36.85 6.54 20.98
N LYS A 33 -36.06 5.50 21.26
CA LYS A 33 -34.79 5.27 20.53
C LYS A 33 -35.13 4.67 19.16
N GLY A 34 -35.73 5.49 18.31
CA GLY A 34 -35.62 5.34 16.86
C GLY A 34 -34.52 6.29 16.43
N GLY A 35 -33.45 5.77 15.82
CA GLY A 35 -32.37 6.58 15.28
C GLY A 35 -32.94 7.55 14.25
N LYS A 36 -33.01 8.83 14.62
CA LYS A 36 -33.22 9.89 13.63
C LYS A 36 -31.86 10.13 12.99
N GLU A 37 -31.70 9.71 11.73
CA GLU A 37 -30.77 10.41 10.86
C GLU A 37 -31.18 11.89 10.92
N GLU A 38 -30.32 12.72 11.52
CA GLU A 38 -30.54 14.15 11.57
C GLU A 38 -30.56 14.65 10.13
N SER A 39 -31.75 14.97 9.62
CA SER A 39 -31.92 15.75 8.41
C SER A 39 -31.06 17.00 8.58
N GLY A 40 -29.98 17.12 7.81
CA GLY A 40 -29.02 18.22 7.86
C GLY A 40 -29.61 19.55 7.37
N ILE A 41 -30.91 19.79 7.59
CA ILE A 41 -31.63 21.01 7.29
C ILE A 41 -32.20 21.51 8.60
N GLN A 42 -31.63 22.60 9.12
CA GLN A 42 -32.16 23.34 10.26
C GLN A 42 -32.47 24.76 9.79
N ASN A 43 -33.68 25.24 10.06
CA ASN A 43 -34.12 26.60 9.71
C ASN A 43 -34.01 26.96 8.21
N GLY A 44 -34.12 25.98 7.30
CA GLY A 44 -33.95 26.22 5.86
C GLY A 44 -32.50 26.31 5.40
N GLU A 45 -31.54 26.15 6.32
CA GLU A 45 -30.11 26.12 6.04
C GLU A 45 -29.57 24.69 6.14
N ILE A 46 -28.66 24.34 5.24
CA ILE A 46 -27.98 23.05 5.26
C ILE A 46 -26.92 23.09 6.36
N THR A 47 -27.11 22.32 7.42
CA THR A 47 -26.13 22.13 8.49
C THR A 47 -25.44 20.78 8.30
N ALA A 48 -24.10 20.78 8.27
CA ALA A 48 -23.32 19.56 8.17
C ALA A 48 -23.40 18.76 9.48
N THR A 49 -24.32 17.79 9.55
CA THR A 49 -24.33 16.79 10.61
C THR A 49 -23.30 15.72 10.25
N ALA A 50 -22.17 15.73 10.95
CA ALA A 50 -21.10 14.77 10.69
C ALA A 50 -21.59 13.35 11.01
N ARG A 51 -21.53 12.44 10.03
CA ARG A 51 -21.71 11.01 10.27
C ARG A 51 -20.62 10.54 11.24
N LYS A 52 -20.97 9.64 12.16
CA LYS A 52 -20.02 9.11 13.15
C LYS A 52 -18.73 8.65 12.44
N GLY A 53 -17.60 9.20 12.88
CA GLY A 53 -16.34 9.24 12.13
C GLY A 53 -15.88 7.88 11.62
N PHE A 54 -15.87 7.74 10.30
CA PHE A 54 -15.18 6.65 9.62
C PHE A 54 -13.68 6.76 9.89
N LYS A 55 -13.06 5.65 10.28
CA LYS A 55 -11.61 5.54 10.41
C LYS A 55 -11.17 4.31 9.64
N GLN A 56 -10.60 4.55 8.46
CA GLN A 56 -9.85 3.52 7.73
C GLN A 56 -8.75 2.94 8.63
N THR A 57 -8.78 1.63 8.81
CA THR A 57 -7.74 0.86 9.52
C THR A 57 -6.60 0.54 8.56
N THR A 58 -5.37 0.51 9.05
CA THR A 58 -4.22 0.04 8.26
C THR A 58 -4.41 -1.43 7.89
N PRO A 59 -4.40 -1.79 6.60
CA PRO A 59 -4.46 -3.19 6.18
C PRO A 59 -3.26 -3.99 6.72
N ALA A 60 -3.44 -5.31 6.90
CA ALA A 60 -2.34 -6.18 7.30
C ALA A 60 -1.23 -6.18 6.23
N GLY A 61 0.03 -6.18 6.68
CA GLY A 61 1.21 -6.11 5.80
C GLY A 61 1.45 -4.74 5.18
N MET A 62 0.71 -3.70 5.59
CA MET A 62 0.92 -2.34 5.09
C MET A 62 1.37 -1.36 6.18
N VAL A 63 2.12 -0.35 5.75
CA VAL A 63 2.54 0.80 6.56
C VAL A 63 1.87 2.08 6.06
N VAL A 64 1.68 3.03 6.96
CA VAL A 64 1.14 4.35 6.61
C VAL A 64 2.27 5.24 6.12
N ILE A 65 2.18 5.68 4.86
CA ILE A 65 3.08 6.67 4.29
C ILE A 65 2.46 8.06 4.54
N PRO A 66 3.16 8.96 5.24
CA PRO A 66 2.63 10.28 5.54
C PRO A 66 2.56 11.14 4.27
N SER A 67 1.62 12.08 4.26
CA SER A 67 1.62 13.14 3.25
C SER A 67 2.88 14.01 3.36
N GLY A 68 3.36 14.53 2.24
CA GLY A 68 4.55 15.36 2.23
C GLY A 68 4.92 15.88 0.85
N SER A 69 5.86 16.82 0.82
CA SER A 69 6.46 17.31 -0.43
C SER A 69 7.94 16.97 -0.46
N PHE A 70 8.42 16.49 -1.60
CA PHE A 70 9.81 16.08 -1.80
C PHE A 70 10.32 16.50 -3.18
N VAL A 71 11.63 16.37 -3.39
CA VAL A 71 12.23 16.56 -4.72
C VAL A 71 12.27 15.21 -5.39
N MET A 72 11.40 15.03 -6.38
CA MET A 72 11.40 13.86 -7.26
C MET A 72 12.49 14.04 -8.32
N GLY A 73 13.24 12.98 -8.63
CA GLY A 73 14.32 13.00 -9.61
C GLY A 73 15.65 12.44 -9.09
N GLN A 74 16.68 12.49 -9.93
CA GLN A 74 18.01 12.00 -9.56
C GLN A 74 18.65 12.84 -8.43
N ALA A 75 19.15 12.16 -7.41
CA ALA A 75 19.83 12.81 -6.29
C ALA A 75 21.29 13.19 -6.62
N ASP A 76 21.86 12.60 -7.66
CA ASP A 76 23.26 12.71 -8.08
C ASP A 76 23.34 12.85 -9.61
N GLU A 77 24.55 12.93 -10.17
CA GLU A 77 24.76 13.02 -11.62
C GLU A 77 24.12 11.86 -12.39
N ASP A 78 23.39 12.19 -13.45
CA ASP A 78 22.91 11.21 -14.43
C ASP A 78 24.09 10.78 -15.33
N ILE A 79 24.69 9.63 -14.98
CA ILE A 79 25.83 9.05 -15.70
C ILE A 79 25.49 8.78 -17.17
N ALA A 80 24.22 8.46 -17.48
CA ALA A 80 23.79 8.19 -18.84
C ALA A 80 23.50 9.49 -19.63
N SER A 81 23.51 10.65 -18.97
CA SER A 81 23.14 11.95 -19.55
C SER A 81 21.80 11.92 -20.30
N SER A 82 20.92 11.03 -19.86
CA SER A 82 19.61 10.78 -20.46
C SER A 82 18.63 11.92 -20.19
N MET A 83 18.84 12.68 -19.11
CA MET A 83 17.99 13.81 -18.67
C MET A 83 16.51 13.44 -18.55
N ASN A 84 16.21 12.16 -18.37
CA ASN A 84 14.85 11.64 -18.39
C ASN A 84 14.13 11.73 -17.04
N ASN A 85 14.84 12.15 -15.99
CA ASN A 85 14.26 12.36 -14.67
C ASN A 85 14.79 13.66 -14.02
N MET A 86 14.29 14.79 -14.50
CA MET A 86 14.64 16.11 -13.99
C MET A 86 14.09 16.34 -12.58
N ASN A 87 14.89 17.02 -11.76
CA ASN A 87 14.51 17.33 -10.39
C ASN A 87 13.38 18.34 -10.33
N ARG A 88 12.26 17.96 -9.71
CA ARG A 88 11.12 18.85 -9.46
C ARG A 88 10.47 18.56 -8.11
N ARG A 89 9.73 19.54 -7.59
CA ARG A 89 9.04 19.38 -6.31
C ARG A 89 7.67 18.75 -6.53
N VAL A 90 7.43 17.61 -5.87
CA VAL A 90 6.16 16.90 -5.92
C VAL A 90 5.56 16.83 -4.52
N THR A 91 4.23 16.90 -4.43
CA THR A 91 3.46 16.70 -3.20
C THR A 91 2.62 15.43 -3.31
N ILE A 92 2.77 14.55 -2.32
CA ILE A 92 2.09 13.26 -2.22
C ILE A 92 1.15 13.28 -1.01
N SER A 93 -0.09 12.86 -1.24
CA SER A 93 -1.08 12.62 -0.17
C SER A 93 -0.69 11.41 0.68
N SER A 94 -1.27 11.25 1.87
CA SER A 94 -1.03 10.02 2.63
C SER A 94 -1.67 8.82 1.94
N PHE A 95 -1.01 7.68 2.00
CA PHE A 95 -1.48 6.39 1.51
C PHE A 95 -0.90 5.27 2.37
N PHE A 96 -1.38 4.06 2.17
CA PHE A 96 -0.82 2.84 2.74
C PHE A 96 -0.01 2.11 1.65
N MET A 97 1.13 1.54 2.01
CA MET A 97 1.97 0.76 1.10
C MET A 97 2.34 -0.54 1.77
N ASP A 98 2.42 -1.63 1.01
CA ASP A 98 2.92 -2.90 1.52
C ASP A 98 4.35 -2.73 2.06
N ASP A 99 4.61 -3.28 3.24
CA ASP A 99 5.91 -3.21 3.91
C ASP A 99 7.02 -3.92 3.13
N THR A 100 6.65 -4.95 2.39
CA THR A 100 7.52 -5.84 1.62
C THR A 100 7.01 -5.98 0.18
N GLU A 101 7.85 -6.55 -0.69
CA GLU A 101 7.40 -7.01 -2.01
C GLU A 101 6.38 -8.14 -1.83
N ILE A 102 5.39 -8.27 -2.73
CA ILE A 102 4.42 -9.37 -2.66
C ILE A 102 5.17 -10.71 -2.74
N THR A 103 4.92 -11.57 -1.77
CA THR A 103 5.61 -12.85 -1.65
C THR A 103 5.00 -13.92 -2.54
N ASN A 104 5.78 -14.95 -2.85
CA ASN A 104 5.30 -16.14 -3.56
C ASN A 104 4.07 -16.76 -2.88
N ASN A 105 4.04 -16.81 -1.54
CA ASN A 105 2.91 -17.37 -0.80
C ASN A 105 1.63 -16.53 -0.94
N GLU A 106 1.72 -15.21 -0.86
CA GLU A 106 0.57 -14.32 -1.08
C GLU A 106 0.04 -14.44 -2.50
N TYR A 107 0.92 -14.48 -3.49
CA TYR A 107 0.53 -14.62 -4.89
C TYR A 107 -0.09 -16.00 -5.18
N ARG A 108 0.39 -17.05 -4.52
CA ARG A 108 -0.18 -18.40 -4.65
C ARG A 108 -1.62 -18.49 -4.15
N GLN A 109 -1.96 -17.77 -3.08
CA GLN A 109 -3.34 -17.67 -2.61
C GLN A 109 -4.25 -17.06 -3.67
N PHE A 110 -3.77 -16.03 -4.37
CA PHE A 110 -4.47 -15.42 -5.49
C PHE A 110 -4.69 -16.41 -6.64
N VAL A 111 -3.65 -17.08 -7.12
CA VAL A 111 -3.77 -18.04 -8.22
C VAL A 111 -4.71 -19.19 -7.86
N ASN A 112 -4.58 -19.74 -6.65
CA ASN A 112 -5.47 -20.80 -6.17
C ASN A 112 -6.93 -20.33 -6.10
N ALA A 113 -7.19 -19.11 -5.62
CA ALA A 113 -8.54 -18.56 -5.61
C ALA A 113 -9.12 -18.41 -7.03
N LEU A 114 -8.32 -17.94 -8.00
CA LEU A 114 -8.77 -17.86 -9.40
C LEU A 114 -9.10 -19.23 -9.99
N LEU A 115 -8.29 -20.25 -9.69
CA LEU A 115 -8.50 -21.61 -10.16
C LEU A 115 -9.76 -22.27 -9.55
N VAL A 116 -10.20 -21.82 -8.38
CA VAL A 116 -11.42 -22.34 -7.75
C VAL A 116 -12.65 -21.54 -8.20
N ASP A 117 -12.57 -20.22 -8.19
CA ASP A 117 -13.76 -19.35 -8.31
C ASP A 117 -14.04 -18.90 -9.75
N SER A 118 -12.99 -18.75 -10.58
CA SER A 118 -13.06 -18.03 -11.86
C SER A 118 -12.80 -18.90 -13.09
N VAL A 119 -12.50 -20.19 -12.92
CA VAL A 119 -12.23 -21.11 -14.05
C VAL A 119 -13.40 -21.22 -15.01
N SER A 120 -14.64 -21.19 -14.51
CA SER A 120 -15.84 -21.25 -15.36
C SER A 120 -16.04 -20.01 -16.24
N VAL A 121 -15.43 -18.87 -15.87
CA VAL A 121 -15.60 -17.58 -16.55
C VAL A 121 -14.41 -17.25 -17.44
N LEU A 122 -13.19 -17.39 -16.92
CA LEU A 122 -11.94 -17.04 -17.63
C LEU A 122 -11.38 -18.22 -18.42
N GLY A 123 -11.65 -19.46 -17.99
CA GLY A 123 -10.96 -20.63 -18.49
C GLY A 123 -9.60 -20.84 -17.83
N GLU A 124 -9.26 -22.11 -17.59
CA GLU A 124 -7.99 -22.49 -16.94
C GLU A 124 -6.78 -22.08 -17.77
N GLU A 125 -6.84 -22.23 -19.11
CA GLU A 125 -5.76 -21.87 -20.02
C GLU A 125 -5.41 -20.38 -19.95
N GLU A 126 -6.42 -19.50 -19.91
CA GLU A 126 -6.18 -18.06 -19.80
C GLU A 126 -5.56 -17.70 -18.44
N ILE A 127 -6.02 -18.33 -17.36
CA ILE A 127 -5.47 -18.12 -16.02
C ILE A 127 -3.99 -18.51 -15.98
N MET A 128 -3.68 -19.70 -16.50
CA MET A 128 -2.31 -20.21 -16.53
C MET A 128 -1.40 -19.42 -17.47
N ALA A 129 -1.93 -18.87 -18.56
CA ALA A 129 -1.14 -18.09 -19.50
C ALA A 129 -0.87 -16.65 -19.03
N LYS A 130 -1.83 -15.99 -18.38
CA LYS A 130 -1.74 -14.56 -18.05
C LYS A 130 -1.45 -14.26 -16.58
N TYR A 131 -1.95 -15.08 -15.66
CA TYR A 131 -1.92 -14.78 -14.21
C TYR A 131 -1.02 -15.74 -13.43
N TYR A 132 -0.73 -16.93 -13.94
CA TYR A 132 0.27 -17.79 -13.32
C TYR A 132 1.69 -17.24 -13.59
N PRO A 133 2.59 -17.19 -12.59
CA PRO A 133 3.95 -16.70 -12.81
C PRO A 133 4.71 -17.55 -13.83
N ASP A 134 5.28 -16.89 -14.84
CA ASP A 134 6.13 -17.56 -15.82
C ASP A 134 7.44 -18.00 -15.15
N THR A 135 7.53 -19.29 -14.83
CA THR A 135 8.72 -19.88 -14.19
C THR A 135 9.91 -20.00 -15.14
N THR A 136 9.69 -19.93 -16.46
CA THR A 136 10.76 -20.08 -17.45
C THR A 136 11.67 -18.87 -17.53
N VAL A 137 11.30 -17.74 -16.90
CA VAL A 137 12.09 -16.51 -16.81
C VAL A 137 13.50 -16.75 -16.27
N TRP A 138 13.67 -17.70 -15.33
CA TRP A 138 14.97 -18.07 -14.77
C TRP A 138 15.95 -18.64 -15.81
N LYS A 139 15.42 -19.20 -16.91
CA LYS A 139 16.20 -19.70 -18.05
C LYS A 139 16.25 -18.70 -19.20
N LYS A 140 15.13 -18.02 -19.47
CA LYS A 140 14.98 -17.06 -20.58
C LYS A 140 15.86 -15.81 -20.39
N ASP A 141 15.87 -15.23 -19.20
CA ASP A 141 16.54 -13.95 -18.94
C ASP A 141 18.06 -14.10 -18.82
N PHE A 142 18.53 -15.30 -18.44
CA PHE A 142 19.94 -15.58 -18.19
C PHE A 142 20.41 -16.83 -18.94
N ALA A 143 20.55 -16.68 -20.26
CA ALA A 143 21.09 -17.74 -21.11
C ALA A 143 22.45 -18.24 -20.59
N TYR A 144 22.64 -19.56 -20.62
CA TYR A 144 23.85 -20.26 -20.13
C TYR A 144 24.12 -20.14 -18.61
N SER A 145 23.25 -19.49 -17.84
CA SER A 145 23.21 -19.73 -16.40
C SER A 145 22.44 -21.03 -16.18
N ASN A 146 22.98 -21.96 -15.38
CA ASN A 146 22.36 -23.26 -15.12
C ASN A 146 21.17 -23.11 -14.16
N GLY A 147 20.21 -22.24 -14.49
CA GLY A 147 19.08 -21.81 -13.69
C GLY A 147 17.93 -22.83 -13.59
N ASP A 148 18.13 -24.06 -14.07
CA ASP A 148 17.13 -25.12 -14.11
C ASP A 148 16.48 -25.41 -12.73
N PRO A 149 17.18 -25.36 -11.57
CA PRO A 149 16.52 -25.57 -10.28
C PRO A 149 15.48 -24.49 -9.93
N PHE A 150 15.72 -23.23 -10.31
CA PHE A 150 14.79 -22.14 -9.98
C PHE A 150 13.53 -22.18 -10.83
N VAL A 151 13.60 -22.71 -12.05
CA VAL A 151 12.43 -22.95 -12.90
C VAL A 151 11.43 -23.87 -12.20
N GLU A 152 11.91 -24.92 -11.53
CA GLU A 152 11.03 -25.88 -10.85
C GLU A 152 10.65 -25.40 -9.44
N TYR A 153 11.62 -24.92 -8.66
CA TYR A 153 11.42 -24.75 -7.21
C TYR A 153 11.01 -23.35 -6.78
N TYR A 154 11.35 -22.29 -7.52
CA TYR A 154 11.22 -20.91 -7.00
C TYR A 154 9.79 -20.56 -6.58
N TYR A 155 8.80 -20.90 -7.40
CA TYR A 155 7.40 -20.59 -7.10
C TYR A 155 6.68 -21.71 -6.33
N GLN A 156 7.12 -22.96 -6.47
CA GLN A 156 6.41 -24.13 -5.94
C GLN A 156 6.91 -24.57 -4.56
N HIS A 157 8.19 -24.41 -4.26
CA HIS A 157 8.79 -24.98 -3.07
C HIS A 157 8.56 -24.10 -1.82
N PRO A 158 8.18 -24.67 -0.66
CA PRO A 158 7.90 -23.89 0.57
C PRO A 158 9.07 -23.04 1.06
N GLY A 159 10.31 -23.44 0.74
CA GLY A 159 11.52 -22.68 1.07
C GLY A 159 11.57 -21.27 0.45
N PHE A 160 10.78 -21.02 -0.60
CA PHE A 160 10.70 -19.72 -1.27
C PHE A 160 9.40 -18.96 -0.96
N ASP A 161 8.62 -19.39 0.03
CA ASP A 161 7.32 -18.78 0.35
C ASP A 161 7.43 -17.30 0.76
N THR A 162 8.53 -16.92 1.41
CA THR A 162 8.79 -15.54 1.85
C THR A 162 9.60 -14.71 0.85
N TYR A 163 9.90 -15.27 -0.33
CA TYR A 163 10.64 -14.57 -1.38
C TYR A 163 9.66 -13.80 -2.27
N PRO A 164 10.09 -12.70 -2.91
CA PRO A 164 9.22 -11.92 -3.77
C PRO A 164 8.77 -12.75 -4.98
N VAL A 165 7.51 -12.57 -5.39
CA VAL A 165 7.02 -13.16 -6.63
C VAL A 165 7.66 -12.46 -7.83
N VAL A 166 8.14 -13.27 -8.78
CA VAL A 166 8.73 -12.82 -10.06
C VAL A 166 8.12 -13.62 -11.20
N GLY A 167 8.40 -13.25 -12.45
CA GLY A 167 7.74 -13.86 -13.61
C GLY A 167 6.29 -13.40 -13.76
N VAL A 168 5.94 -12.27 -13.16
CA VAL A 168 4.60 -11.67 -13.21
C VAL A 168 4.63 -10.41 -14.07
N SER A 169 3.65 -10.31 -14.96
CA SER A 169 3.47 -9.14 -15.84
C SER A 169 2.79 -8.00 -15.09
N TRP A 170 2.86 -6.78 -15.63
CA TRP A 170 2.16 -5.62 -15.08
C TRP A 170 0.63 -5.83 -15.03
N ILE A 171 0.10 -6.51 -16.06
CA ILE A 171 -1.31 -6.88 -16.15
C ILE A 171 -1.70 -7.80 -14.99
N ALA A 172 -0.89 -8.82 -14.71
CA ALA A 172 -1.14 -9.77 -13.64
C ALA A 172 -1.05 -9.10 -12.25
N ALA A 173 -0.06 -8.23 -12.04
CA ALA A 173 0.10 -7.47 -10.80
C ALA A 173 -1.08 -6.50 -10.54
N THR A 174 -1.58 -5.86 -11.60
CA THR A 174 -2.77 -5.01 -11.53
C THR A 174 -4.03 -5.82 -11.20
N TYR A 175 -4.16 -7.02 -11.78
CA TYR A 175 -5.29 -7.89 -11.51
C TYR A 175 -5.25 -8.44 -10.07
N PHE A 176 -4.08 -8.82 -9.57
CA PHE A 176 -3.88 -9.19 -8.16
C PHE A 176 -4.36 -8.09 -7.22
N SER A 177 -4.01 -6.83 -7.51
CA SER A 177 -4.44 -5.67 -6.71
C SER A 177 -5.98 -5.51 -6.69
N LYS A 178 -6.65 -5.75 -7.83
CA LYS A 178 -8.11 -5.76 -7.91
C LYS A 178 -8.73 -6.92 -7.12
N TRP A 179 -8.17 -8.11 -7.22
CA TRP A 179 -8.62 -9.27 -6.45
C TRP A 179 -8.50 -9.02 -4.93
N ARG A 180 -7.36 -8.49 -4.47
CA ARG A 180 -7.14 -8.12 -3.07
C ARG A 180 -8.16 -7.07 -2.58
N THR A 181 -8.56 -6.17 -3.47
CA THR A 181 -9.63 -5.17 -3.20
C THR A 181 -10.97 -5.84 -2.96
N ASN A 182 -11.37 -6.75 -3.85
CA ASN A 182 -12.64 -7.45 -3.72
C ASN A 182 -12.69 -8.27 -2.42
N LEU A 183 -11.59 -8.97 -2.08
CA LEU A 183 -11.50 -9.69 -0.81
C LEU A 183 -11.74 -8.80 0.42
N LEU A 184 -11.13 -7.61 0.44
CA LEU A 184 -11.33 -6.67 1.54
C LEU A 184 -12.76 -6.13 1.57
N HIS A 185 -13.32 -5.77 0.41
CA HIS A 185 -14.69 -5.26 0.30
C HIS A 185 -15.71 -6.31 0.71
N ASP A 186 -15.53 -7.58 0.35
CA ASP A 186 -16.41 -8.67 0.75
C ASP A 186 -16.43 -8.84 2.27
N PHE A 187 -15.27 -8.73 2.93
CA PHE A 187 -15.19 -8.71 4.39
C PHE A 187 -15.89 -7.48 4.99
N GLN A 188 -15.61 -6.29 4.45
CA GLN A 188 -16.19 -5.03 4.94
C GLN A 188 -17.72 -5.02 4.81
N ASN A 189 -18.25 -5.49 3.68
CA ASN A 189 -19.68 -5.61 3.43
C ASN A 189 -20.35 -6.58 4.43
N LYS A 190 -19.71 -7.72 4.73
CA LYS A 190 -20.20 -8.69 5.72
C LYS A 190 -20.26 -8.09 7.13
N GLU A 191 -19.27 -7.28 7.50
CA GLU A 191 -19.21 -6.58 8.78
C GLU A 191 -20.03 -5.28 8.81
N GLY A 192 -20.72 -4.92 7.72
CA GLY A 192 -21.48 -3.67 7.62
C GLY A 192 -20.62 -2.41 7.68
N GLN A 193 -19.34 -2.51 7.31
CA GLN A 193 -18.39 -1.39 7.24
C GLN A 193 -18.49 -0.67 5.90
N PHE A 194 -18.04 0.58 5.86
CA PHE A 194 -17.87 1.28 4.59
C PHE A 194 -16.67 0.72 3.83
N ASN A 195 -16.86 0.51 2.52
CA ASN A 195 -15.77 0.06 1.66
C ASN A 195 -14.64 1.07 1.66
N SER A 196 -13.45 0.57 1.94
CA SER A 196 -12.21 1.34 1.82
C SER A 196 -11.87 1.55 0.34
N THR A 197 -10.89 2.42 0.09
CA THR A 197 -10.28 2.55 -1.24
C THR A 197 -9.66 1.21 -1.68
N GLY A 198 -9.52 1.02 -2.98
CA GLY A 198 -8.96 -0.22 -3.53
C GLY A 198 -7.44 -0.28 -3.42
N PHE A 199 -6.91 -1.50 -3.40
CA PHE A 199 -5.51 -1.77 -3.66
C PHE A 199 -5.19 -1.54 -5.14
N ARG A 200 -4.02 -0.97 -5.39
CA ARG A 200 -3.48 -0.71 -6.74
C ARG A 200 -1.97 -0.75 -6.71
N LEU A 201 -1.33 -0.71 -7.88
CA LEU A 201 0.09 -0.43 -7.97
C LEU A 201 0.38 1.03 -7.55
N PRO A 202 1.56 1.30 -6.95
CA PRO A 202 1.98 2.66 -6.63
C PRO A 202 2.18 3.47 -7.90
N THR A 203 1.93 4.78 -7.83
CA THR A 203 2.47 5.67 -8.86
C THR A 203 3.99 5.75 -8.74
N GLU A 204 4.67 6.15 -9.81
CA GLU A 204 6.13 6.36 -9.78
C GLU A 204 6.53 7.33 -8.64
N ALA A 205 5.74 8.39 -8.46
CA ALA A 205 6.01 9.41 -7.47
C ALA A 205 5.72 8.95 -6.03
N GLU A 206 4.66 8.15 -5.82
CA GLU A 206 4.39 7.49 -4.54
C GLU A 206 5.51 6.53 -4.16
N TRP A 207 5.95 5.71 -5.12
CA TRP A 207 7.05 4.77 -4.93
C TRP A 207 8.33 5.50 -4.53
N GLU A 208 8.68 6.58 -5.22
CA GLU A 208 9.91 7.32 -4.92
C GLU A 208 9.84 8.07 -3.58
N TRP A 209 8.70 8.66 -3.24
CA TRP A 209 8.48 9.27 -1.92
C TRP A 209 8.64 8.25 -0.80
N ALA A 210 8.02 7.08 -0.98
CA ALA A 210 8.07 5.98 -0.04
C ALA A 210 9.50 5.45 0.12
N ALA A 211 10.22 5.24 -1.00
CA ALA A 211 11.60 4.75 -1.02
C ALA A 211 12.55 5.69 -0.25
N ARG A 212 12.38 7.01 -0.39
CA ARG A 212 13.21 8.02 0.28
C ARG A 212 13.04 8.05 1.81
N GLY A 213 12.00 7.44 2.37
CA GLY A 213 11.79 7.35 3.82
C GLY A 213 11.74 8.71 4.51
N GLY A 214 11.07 9.70 3.91
CA GLY A 214 10.92 11.05 4.47
C GLY A 214 12.13 11.98 4.29
N ARG A 215 13.16 11.55 3.56
CA ARG A 215 14.32 12.39 3.20
C ARG A 215 14.06 13.16 1.92
N ALA A 216 14.37 14.45 1.91
CA ALA A 216 14.07 15.32 0.77
C ALA A 216 14.89 14.99 -0.49
N VAL A 217 16.16 14.63 -0.32
CA VAL A 217 17.10 14.23 -1.38
C VAL A 217 17.98 13.10 -0.84
N ALA A 218 17.59 11.86 -1.13
CA ALA A 218 18.33 10.65 -0.79
C ALA A 218 18.60 9.83 -2.04
N LYS A 219 19.83 9.35 -2.20
CA LYS A 219 20.28 8.51 -3.30
C LYS A 219 19.76 7.10 -3.12
N TYR A 220 19.88 6.55 -1.91
CA TYR A 220 19.35 5.24 -1.53
C TYR A 220 18.30 5.39 -0.41
N PRO A 221 17.46 4.35 -0.15
CA PRO A 221 16.46 4.40 0.91
C PRO A 221 17.02 4.70 2.32
N TRP A 222 18.24 4.26 2.60
CA TRP A 222 18.96 4.51 3.85
C TRP A 222 19.77 5.82 3.85
N GLY A 223 19.83 6.55 2.74
CA GLY A 223 20.56 7.81 2.61
C GLY A 223 21.77 7.75 1.66
N ASN A 224 22.70 8.71 1.82
CA ASN A 224 23.84 8.93 0.94
C ASN A 224 25.17 8.58 1.64
N PRO A 225 26.26 8.33 0.90
CA PRO A 225 26.34 8.04 -0.54
C PRO A 225 26.62 6.55 -0.85
N TYR A 226 26.80 5.71 0.17
CA TYR A 226 27.33 4.36 0.03
C TYR A 226 26.25 3.27 0.09
N THR A 227 26.49 2.17 -0.61
CA THR A 227 25.68 0.94 -0.56
C THR A 227 26.08 -0.01 0.57
N MET A 228 27.08 0.39 1.36
CA MET A 228 27.58 -0.35 2.52
C MET A 228 27.49 0.49 3.79
N ASN A 229 27.39 -0.19 4.93
CA ASN A 229 27.60 0.42 6.23
C ASN A 229 29.10 0.57 6.57
N ALA A 230 29.40 1.20 7.71
CA ALA A 230 30.77 1.38 8.20
C ALA A 230 31.53 0.07 8.49
N LYS A 231 30.83 -1.07 8.60
CA LYS A 231 31.42 -2.40 8.79
C LYS A 231 31.72 -3.10 7.45
N GLY A 232 31.38 -2.49 6.32
CA GLY A 232 31.53 -3.07 4.99
C GLY A 232 30.43 -4.05 4.59
N CYS A 233 29.33 -4.15 5.36
CA CYS A 233 28.19 -4.97 4.97
C CYS A 233 27.31 -4.18 4.00
N PHE A 234 26.89 -4.84 2.91
CA PHE A 234 25.91 -4.28 1.99
C PHE A 234 24.53 -4.10 2.65
N LEU A 235 23.80 -3.10 2.16
CA LEU A 235 22.50 -2.68 2.72
C LEU A 235 21.30 -3.07 1.85
N ALA A 236 21.55 -3.72 0.72
CA ALA A 236 20.57 -4.20 -0.23
C ALA A 236 21.13 -5.41 -1.00
N ASN A 237 20.23 -6.14 -1.65
CA ASN A 237 20.54 -7.22 -2.58
C ASN A 237 20.68 -6.69 -4.01
N PHE A 238 21.86 -6.74 -4.60
CA PHE A 238 22.15 -6.24 -5.95
C PHE A 238 23.37 -6.92 -6.54
N LYS A 239 23.92 -6.39 -7.64
CA LYS A 239 25.20 -6.81 -8.19
C LYS A 239 26.32 -5.87 -7.71
N PRO A 240 26.98 -6.16 -6.56
CA PRO A 240 27.98 -5.28 -5.98
C PRO A 240 29.29 -5.24 -6.78
N GLN A 241 29.69 -6.36 -7.37
CA GLN A 241 30.99 -6.52 -8.01
C GLN A 241 30.86 -7.27 -9.33
N ARG A 242 31.85 -7.10 -10.22
CA ARG A 242 31.87 -7.78 -11.51
C ARG A 242 32.08 -9.29 -11.31
N GLY A 243 31.01 -10.06 -11.48
CA GLY A 243 31.03 -11.52 -11.40
C GLY A 243 30.90 -12.09 -9.99
N ASN A 244 30.74 -11.24 -8.97
CA ASN A 244 30.52 -11.64 -7.59
C ASN A 244 29.16 -11.06 -7.16
N TYR A 245 28.12 -11.88 -7.30
CA TYR A 245 26.72 -11.52 -7.04
C TYR A 245 26.34 -11.79 -5.58
N ASP A 246 27.00 -12.73 -4.91
CA ASP A 246 26.70 -13.13 -3.53
C ASP A 246 27.45 -12.31 -2.47
N ALA A 247 28.20 -11.28 -2.86
CA ALA A 247 28.97 -10.47 -1.90
C ALA A 247 28.09 -9.76 -0.85
N ASP A 248 26.81 -9.53 -1.16
CA ASP A 248 25.81 -8.99 -0.23
C ASP A 248 25.08 -10.05 0.60
N GLY A 249 25.29 -11.33 0.29
CA GLY A 249 24.68 -12.49 0.94
C GLY A 249 23.70 -13.27 0.08
N TYR A 250 23.23 -12.72 -1.05
CA TYR A 250 22.26 -13.37 -1.92
C TYR A 250 22.65 -13.30 -3.41
N PRO A 251 22.96 -14.43 -4.08
CA PRO A 251 23.30 -14.43 -5.50
C PRO A 251 22.11 -14.12 -6.44
N TYR A 252 20.89 -14.31 -5.94
CA TYR A 252 19.62 -14.10 -6.64
C TYR A 252 18.70 -13.28 -5.73
N THR A 253 17.38 -13.44 -5.83
CA THR A 253 16.47 -12.86 -4.84
C THR A 253 16.77 -13.39 -3.43
N GLY A 254 16.48 -12.55 -2.44
CA GLY A 254 16.43 -12.89 -1.03
C GLY A 254 14.99 -12.78 -0.52
N PRO A 255 14.74 -13.15 0.75
CA PRO A 255 13.44 -12.94 1.40
C PRO A 255 12.95 -11.49 1.27
N ALA A 256 11.65 -11.28 1.14
CA ALA A 256 11.06 -9.95 0.93
C ALA A 256 11.24 -8.99 2.12
N ASN A 257 11.55 -9.54 3.31
CA ASN A 257 11.91 -8.79 4.52
C ASN A 257 13.42 -8.82 4.83
N ALA A 258 14.25 -9.14 3.84
CA ALA A 258 15.71 -9.05 3.97
C ALA A 258 16.15 -7.60 4.19
N TYR A 259 17.33 -7.43 4.79
CA TYR A 259 17.93 -6.14 5.13
C TYR A 259 17.06 -5.29 6.08
N ASN A 260 17.54 -4.09 6.40
CA ASN A 260 16.81 -3.19 7.30
C ASN A 260 15.76 -2.39 6.51
N PRO A 261 14.57 -2.16 7.10
CA PRO A 261 13.59 -1.28 6.48
C PRO A 261 14.08 0.17 6.51
N ASN A 262 13.52 0.99 5.61
CA ASN A 262 13.72 2.44 5.67
C ASN A 262 12.92 3.08 6.82
N ASP A 263 13.02 4.41 6.98
CA ASP A 263 12.37 5.14 8.09
C ASP A 263 10.84 5.09 8.08
N PHE A 264 10.22 4.68 6.97
CA PHE A 264 8.77 4.43 6.87
C PHE A 264 8.38 2.98 7.16
N GLY A 265 9.35 2.09 7.40
CA GLY A 265 9.11 0.68 7.66
C GLY A 265 9.05 -0.19 6.40
N LEU A 266 9.55 0.30 5.26
CA LEU A 266 9.53 -0.42 4.00
C LEU A 266 10.84 -1.17 3.77
N TYR A 267 10.75 -2.46 3.49
CA TYR A 267 11.86 -3.34 3.16
C TYR A 267 12.14 -3.34 1.66
N ASN A 268 13.41 -3.59 1.31
CA ASN A 268 13.86 -3.82 -0.07
C ASN A 268 13.40 -2.78 -1.10
N MET A 269 13.21 -1.51 -0.71
CA MET A 269 12.92 -0.41 -1.66
C MET A 269 14.09 -0.13 -2.63
N ALA A 270 15.23 -0.79 -2.45
CA ALA A 270 16.34 -0.77 -3.40
C ALA A 270 16.93 -2.19 -3.48
N GLY A 271 17.03 -2.72 -4.70
CA GLY A 271 17.51 -4.07 -4.94
C GLY A 271 16.44 -5.14 -4.71
N ASN A 272 16.90 -6.38 -4.52
CA ASN A 272 16.06 -7.58 -4.49
C ASN A 272 15.29 -7.77 -5.81
N VAL A 273 14.05 -7.31 -5.95
CA VAL A 273 13.38 -7.23 -7.25
C VAL A 273 13.01 -5.79 -7.59
N ALA A 274 13.09 -5.47 -8.88
CA ALA A 274 12.57 -4.21 -9.37
C ALA A 274 11.04 -4.26 -9.34
N GLU A 275 10.38 -3.12 -9.16
CA GLU A 275 8.95 -3.10 -8.87
C GLU A 275 8.15 -2.37 -9.95
N TRP A 276 7.05 -3.02 -10.37
CA TRP A 276 6.05 -2.41 -11.24
C TRP A 276 5.38 -1.21 -10.56
N THR A 277 5.22 -0.13 -11.31
CA THR A 277 4.40 1.04 -10.93
C THR A 277 3.24 1.22 -11.91
N SER A 278 2.24 2.02 -11.57
CA SER A 278 1.06 2.23 -12.41
C SER A 278 1.33 3.09 -13.66
N ASP A 279 2.41 3.87 -13.64
CA ASP A 279 2.66 4.91 -14.65
C ASP A 279 3.12 4.31 -15.99
N ALA A 280 2.63 4.90 -17.07
CA ALA A 280 3.20 4.70 -18.40
C ALA A 280 4.61 5.29 -18.45
N TYR A 281 5.52 4.67 -19.20
CA TYR A 281 6.87 5.20 -19.34
C TYR A 281 6.95 6.22 -20.47
N THR A 282 7.55 7.37 -20.18
CA THR A 282 7.96 8.36 -21.18
C THR A 282 9.29 8.96 -20.76
N ASP A 283 10.11 9.34 -21.74
CA ASP A 283 11.44 9.90 -21.48
C ASP A 283 11.38 11.27 -20.80
N ASN A 284 10.26 11.99 -20.88
CA ASN A 284 10.09 13.25 -20.16
C ASN A 284 8.72 13.37 -19.51
N ALA A 285 8.46 12.53 -18.51
CA ALA A 285 7.22 12.61 -17.73
C ALA A 285 7.11 13.95 -17.00
N THR A 286 8.25 14.48 -16.53
CA THR A 286 8.33 15.68 -15.68
C THR A 286 7.72 16.93 -16.31
N ALA A 287 7.73 17.05 -17.63
CA ALA A 287 7.14 18.20 -18.33
C ALA A 287 5.62 18.11 -18.52
N ILE A 288 5.02 16.93 -18.31
CA ILE A 288 3.63 16.64 -18.69
C ILE A 288 2.72 16.50 -17.48
N VAL A 289 3.24 15.96 -16.37
CA VAL A 289 2.44 15.71 -15.17
C VAL A 289 2.48 16.86 -14.17
N TRP A 290 1.39 17.01 -13.41
CA TRP A 290 1.28 18.00 -12.33
C TRP A 290 2.18 17.69 -11.14
N ASP A 291 2.37 18.66 -10.24
CA ASP A 291 3.20 18.50 -9.04
C ASP A 291 2.44 17.90 -7.85
N MET A 292 1.11 17.74 -7.91
CA MET A 292 0.30 17.16 -6.84
C MET A 292 -0.19 15.77 -7.25
N ASN A 293 0.19 14.73 -6.50
CA ASN A 293 -0.08 13.31 -6.79
C ASN A 293 0.08 12.97 -8.29
N PRO A 294 1.26 13.21 -8.90
CA PRO A 294 1.45 12.96 -10.31
C PRO A 294 1.24 11.49 -10.64
N GLN A 295 0.54 11.30 -11.77
CA GLN A 295 0.42 10.01 -12.43
C GLN A 295 0.39 10.29 -13.94
N TYR A 296 1.25 9.62 -14.68
CA TYR A 296 1.22 9.64 -16.14
C TYR A 296 0.55 8.37 -16.67
N ASN A 297 -0.61 8.53 -17.29
CA ASN A 297 -1.36 7.43 -17.89
C ASN A 297 -1.50 7.67 -19.39
N ASP A 298 -0.99 6.74 -20.19
CA ASP A 298 -1.22 6.67 -21.63
C ASP A 298 -1.62 5.24 -22.01
N PRO A 299 -2.87 4.99 -22.45
CA PRO A 299 -3.31 3.67 -22.88
C PRO A 299 -2.58 3.15 -24.13
N ASN A 300 -1.97 4.02 -24.94
CA ASN A 300 -1.24 3.64 -26.15
C ASN A 300 0.24 3.36 -25.88
N GLU A 301 0.71 3.58 -24.65
CA GLU A 301 2.09 3.34 -24.25
C GLU A 301 2.20 1.98 -23.53
N PRO A 302 2.74 0.95 -24.21
CA PRO A 302 2.83 -0.39 -23.64
C PRO A 302 3.94 -0.52 -22.59
N ARG A 303 4.88 0.44 -22.51
CA ARG A 303 5.95 0.43 -21.51
C ARG A 303 5.43 0.99 -20.20
N LYS A 304 5.71 0.30 -19.09
CA LYS A 304 5.39 0.75 -17.74
C LYS A 304 6.67 1.03 -16.97
N VAL A 305 6.59 1.98 -16.04
CA VAL A 305 7.75 2.38 -15.25
C VAL A 305 8.06 1.30 -14.21
N VAL A 306 9.36 0.97 -14.12
CA VAL A 306 9.92 0.03 -13.15
C VAL A 306 10.94 0.78 -12.28
N LYS A 307 10.93 0.53 -10.97
CA LYS A 307 11.74 1.24 -9.97
C LYS A 307 12.49 0.27 -9.03
N GLY A 308 13.49 0.79 -8.32
CA GLY A 308 14.21 0.08 -7.25
C GLY A 308 15.42 -0.75 -7.67
N GLY A 309 15.48 -1.18 -8.94
CA GLY A 309 16.52 -2.10 -9.39
C GLY A 309 16.39 -3.48 -8.73
N SER A 310 17.24 -4.41 -9.10
CA SER A 310 17.13 -5.81 -8.67
C SER A 310 18.47 -6.41 -8.27
N TRP A 311 18.44 -7.65 -7.79
CA TRP A 311 19.61 -8.49 -7.49
C TRP A 311 20.61 -8.57 -8.65
N LYS A 312 20.17 -8.40 -9.92
CA LYS A 312 21.07 -8.42 -11.09
C LYS A 312 21.74 -7.08 -11.39
N ASP A 313 21.23 -5.99 -10.83
CA ASP A 313 21.56 -4.63 -11.26
C ASP A 313 22.69 -4.02 -10.44
N ILE A 314 23.44 -3.11 -11.05
CA ILE A 314 24.47 -2.35 -10.35
C ILE A 314 23.85 -1.24 -9.48
N ALA A 315 24.65 -0.71 -8.56
CA ALA A 315 24.26 0.33 -7.60
C ALA A 315 23.62 1.60 -8.21
N TYR A 316 23.78 1.85 -9.51
CA TYR A 316 23.11 2.95 -10.21
C TYR A 316 21.57 2.78 -10.26
N TYR A 317 21.10 1.56 -10.49
CA TYR A 317 19.67 1.28 -10.61
C TYR A 317 18.95 1.18 -9.26
N LEU A 318 19.72 1.04 -8.18
CA LEU A 318 19.22 1.02 -6.80
C LEU A 318 18.85 2.41 -6.28
N GLN A 319 19.19 3.46 -7.02
CA GLN A 319 18.90 4.80 -6.56
C GLN A 319 17.41 5.08 -6.60
N THR A 320 16.87 5.79 -5.59
CA THR A 320 15.43 6.08 -5.50
C THR A 320 14.94 6.88 -6.71
N GLY A 321 15.81 7.76 -7.25
CA GLY A 321 15.54 8.57 -8.43
C GLY A 321 15.72 7.83 -9.75
N THR A 322 16.35 6.66 -9.79
CA THR A 322 16.50 5.93 -11.05
C THR A 322 15.16 5.33 -11.48
N ARG A 323 14.88 5.41 -12.77
CA ARG A 323 13.69 4.82 -13.41
C ARG A 323 14.13 4.02 -14.62
N THR A 324 13.47 2.90 -14.84
CA THR A 324 13.57 2.11 -16.06
C THR A 324 12.18 1.77 -16.55
N TYR A 325 12.08 0.97 -17.60
CA TYR A 325 10.81 0.47 -18.09
C TYR A 325 10.92 -0.98 -18.49
N GLU A 326 9.76 -1.61 -18.57
CA GLU A 326 9.56 -2.89 -19.22
C GLU A 326 8.16 -2.89 -19.85
N PHE A 327 7.93 -3.75 -20.85
CA PHE A 327 6.63 -3.84 -21.50
C PHE A 327 5.60 -4.53 -20.58
N GLU A 328 4.36 -4.03 -20.59
CA GLU A 328 3.31 -4.46 -19.64
C GLU A 328 2.95 -5.96 -19.71
N THR A 329 3.23 -6.61 -20.84
CA THR A 329 3.01 -8.03 -21.07
C THR A 329 4.22 -8.90 -20.72
N GLU A 330 5.40 -8.31 -20.57
CA GLU A 330 6.63 -9.06 -20.34
C GLU A 330 6.75 -9.51 -18.88
N THR A 331 7.36 -10.69 -18.72
CA THR A 331 7.68 -11.32 -17.44
C THR A 331 9.20 -11.39 -17.31
N ARG A 332 9.71 -11.13 -16.10
CA ARG A 332 11.15 -11.15 -15.81
C ARG A 332 11.43 -11.83 -14.46
N ALA A 333 12.60 -12.46 -14.33
CA ALA A 333 13.07 -13.11 -13.10
C ALA A 333 13.52 -12.12 -12.01
N PHE A 334 13.50 -10.83 -12.33
CA PHE A 334 14.02 -9.75 -11.48
C PHE A 334 13.02 -8.60 -11.33
N ILE A 335 11.79 -8.75 -11.81
CA ILE A 335 10.71 -7.77 -11.63
C ILE A 335 9.57 -8.44 -10.86
N GLY A 336 9.20 -7.83 -9.75
CA GLY A 336 8.01 -8.12 -8.95
C GLY A 336 7.18 -6.86 -8.75
N PHE A 337 6.46 -6.78 -7.64
CA PHE A 337 5.64 -5.61 -7.32
C PHE A 337 5.24 -5.57 -5.84
N ARG A 338 4.72 -4.41 -5.43
CA ARG A 338 4.00 -4.21 -4.17
C ARG A 338 2.74 -3.39 -4.42
N CYS A 339 1.78 -3.42 -3.51
CA CYS A 339 0.54 -2.65 -3.64
C CYS A 339 0.53 -1.42 -2.72
N VAL A 340 -0.33 -0.47 -3.07
CA VAL A 340 -0.72 0.66 -2.25
C VAL A 340 -2.23 0.77 -2.16
N MET A 341 -2.70 1.54 -1.17
CA MET A 341 -4.09 1.90 -0.97
C MET A 341 -4.18 3.35 -0.51
N ASP A 342 -5.07 4.14 -1.10
CA ASP A 342 -5.23 5.54 -0.71
C ASP A 342 -5.71 5.67 0.74
N ASN A 343 -5.16 6.63 1.50
CA ASN A 343 -5.66 6.91 2.84
C ASN A 343 -6.74 8.00 2.80
N VAL A 344 -7.98 7.61 3.05
CA VAL A 344 -9.14 8.52 3.01
C VAL A 344 -9.17 9.45 4.23
N ASN A 345 -8.55 9.05 5.35
CA ASN A 345 -8.66 9.79 6.61
C ASN A 345 -7.74 11.02 6.67
N ASP A 346 -6.62 11.05 5.94
CA ASP A 346 -5.59 12.09 6.10
C ASP A 346 -5.51 13.02 4.88
N ARG A 347 -6.61 13.74 4.61
CA ARG A 347 -6.62 14.87 3.67
C ARG A 347 -6.04 16.17 4.27
N GLY A 348 -5.04 16.04 5.15
CA GLY A 348 -4.31 17.14 5.75
C GLY A 348 -4.69 17.37 7.20
N GLY A 349 -3.91 16.82 8.13
CA GLY A 349 -4.16 17.15 9.53
C GLY A 349 -3.21 16.57 10.57
N ALA A 350 -2.04 16.05 10.22
CA ALA A 350 -1.05 15.73 11.24
C ALA A 350 0.35 15.97 10.70
N ARG A 351 0.82 17.23 10.79
CA ARG A 351 2.25 17.45 11.02
C ARG A 351 2.63 16.55 12.19
N ALA A 352 3.36 15.48 11.90
CA ALA A 352 4.02 14.69 12.92
C ALA A 352 4.69 15.68 13.87
N ARG A 353 4.20 15.75 15.11
CA ARG A 353 4.91 16.45 16.17
C ARG A 353 6.26 15.73 16.26
N ARG A 354 7.29 16.35 15.67
CA ARG A 354 8.68 15.97 15.88
C ARG A 354 8.85 15.81 17.40
N ARG A 355 9.17 14.60 17.83
CA ARG A 355 9.70 14.36 19.17
C ARG A 355 11.15 14.76 19.19
#